data_AF-R6I8Y6-F1
#
_entry.id   AF-R6I8Y6-F1
#
_cell.length_a   1.000
_cell.length_b   1.000
_cell.length_c   1.000
_cell.angle_alpha   90.00
_cell.angle_beta   90.00
_cell.angle_gamma   90.00
#
_symmetry.space_group_name_H-M   'P 1'
#
loop_
_entity.id
_entity.type
_entity.pdbx_description
1 polymer ?
#
loop_
_entity_poly.entity_id
_entity_poly.type
_entity_poly.pdbx_seq_one_letter_code
_entity_poly.pdbx_strand_id
1 'polypeptide(L)'
;MKTIVRKILENNKMTQGVYSKLRYYYAKFNAGKDDEKYAVEYYYNKFGRKLNLHDPKTFDEKIWWLKFNYHNQLLTKCADKYLVREYIKEQGLEHILNDLYAVYDDVSEIKCIDHLPEKFYLKCNHVSGGNVACFDKKVFDLEKAKKKLSWYMNINQYYITREWQYKNIKPKIICEKFLENNDSKPLVDYKFYCFNGNPQMVLIKHGTAKIDGSHEDAHLQYENYYDMRLKPLNITDNSQILSENEVIFPSNYQEMKKYATVLAEPFPFVRVDFYEINKKIIFGELTFTCAGGCHNYNPLEFNEKLGSYLDLSKISLYE
;
A
#
# COMPACT_ATOMS: atom_id res chain seq x y z
N MET A 1 21.29 9.02 13.93
CA MET A 1 22.10 7.78 13.97
C MET A 1 22.98 7.80 12.73
N LYS A 2 24.32 7.83 12.86
CA LYS A 2 25.25 8.00 11.73
C LYS A 2 24.94 6.96 10.63
N THR A 3 24.91 7.38 9.37
CA THR A 3 24.52 6.62 8.16
C THR A 3 25.17 5.23 8.07
N ILE A 4 26.36 5.07 8.66
CA ILE A 4 27.12 3.82 8.74
C ILE A 4 26.44 2.79 9.66
N VAL A 5 26.00 3.19 10.85
CA VAL A 5 25.30 2.30 11.80
C VAL A 5 23.98 1.82 11.21
N ARG A 6 23.27 2.71 10.50
CA ARG A 6 22.06 2.37 9.75
C ARG A 6 22.33 1.29 8.69
N LYS A 7 23.34 1.46 7.83
CA LYS A 7 23.69 0.47 6.80
C LYS A 7 24.08 -0.89 7.39
N ILE A 8 24.82 -0.90 8.51
CA ILE A 8 25.23 -2.14 9.19
C ILE A 8 24.03 -2.88 9.80
N LEU A 9 23.08 -2.15 10.39
CA LEU A 9 21.88 -2.73 10.99
C LEU A 9 20.83 -3.15 9.95
N GLU A 10 20.74 -2.46 8.81
CA GLU A 10 19.83 -2.81 7.70
C GLU A 10 20.31 -4.06 6.93
N ASN A 11 21.62 -4.30 6.82
CA ASN A 11 22.17 -5.36 5.98
C ASN A 11 22.35 -6.71 6.68
N ASN A 12 22.09 -6.82 7.99
CA ASN A 12 22.26 -8.07 8.74
C ASN A 12 20.90 -8.61 9.22
N LYS A 13 20.54 -9.83 8.78
CA LYS A 13 19.26 -10.50 9.11
C LYS A 13 19.01 -10.61 10.62
N MET A 14 20.05 -10.70 11.45
CA MET A 14 19.93 -10.77 12.91
C MET A 14 19.58 -9.42 13.53
N THR A 15 19.99 -8.31 12.91
CA THR A 15 19.81 -6.95 13.46
C THR A 15 18.67 -6.17 12.80
N GLN A 16 18.19 -6.59 11.62
CA GLN A 16 17.03 -6.00 10.93
C GLN A 16 15.79 -5.91 11.82
N GLY A 17 15.51 -6.96 12.61
CA GLY A 17 14.39 -6.97 13.55
C GLY A 17 14.56 -5.93 14.66
N VAL A 18 15.76 -5.80 15.23
CA VAL A 18 16.07 -4.81 16.26
C VAL A 18 16.00 -3.39 15.71
N TYR A 19 16.56 -3.17 14.52
CA TYR A 19 16.52 -1.88 13.84
C TYR A 19 15.10 -1.41 13.56
N SER A 20 14.25 -2.30 13.06
CA SER A 20 12.83 -2.00 12.81
C SER A 20 12.11 -1.57 14.08
N LYS A 21 12.38 -2.22 15.22
CA LYS A 21 11.84 -1.85 16.53
C LYS A 21 12.35 -0.48 16.98
N LEU A 22 13.67 -0.23 16.91
CA LEU A 22 14.27 1.05 17.28
C LEU A 22 13.72 2.20 16.44
N ARG A 23 13.57 1.98 15.13
CA ARG A 23 12.98 2.96 14.21
C ARG A 23 11.54 3.30 14.60
N TYR A 24 10.73 2.29 14.96
CA TYR A 24 9.36 2.53 15.43
C TYR A 24 9.33 3.38 16.71
N TYR A 25 10.08 3.01 17.75
CA TYR A 25 10.08 3.77 19.01
C TYR A 25 10.64 5.17 18.83
N TYR A 26 11.66 5.35 17.99
CA TYR A 26 12.15 6.68 17.62
C TYR A 26 11.05 7.49 16.93
N ALA A 27 10.35 6.91 15.95
CA ALA A 27 9.29 7.60 15.23
C ALA A 27 8.12 7.97 16.17
N LYS A 28 7.70 7.04 17.05
CA LYS A 28 6.69 7.28 18.09
C LYS A 28 7.10 8.37 19.08
N PHE A 29 8.35 8.40 19.52
CA PHE A 29 8.87 9.47 20.40
C PHE A 29 8.84 10.84 19.70
N ASN A 30 9.17 10.87 18.41
CA ASN A 30 9.12 12.09 17.60
C ASN A 30 7.70 12.43 17.11
N ALA A 31 6.67 11.66 17.48
CA ALA A 31 5.33 11.85 16.99
C ALA A 31 4.71 13.19 17.42
N GLY A 32 5.18 13.77 18.54
CA GLY A 32 4.75 15.09 19.02
C GLY A 32 5.44 16.28 18.35
N LYS A 33 6.37 16.05 17.41
CA LYS A 33 6.94 17.14 16.61
C LYS A 33 5.86 17.75 15.71
N ASP A 34 6.00 19.05 15.46
CA ASP A 34 5.25 19.76 14.44
C ASP A 34 5.31 18.99 13.10
N ASP A 35 4.12 18.68 12.57
CA ASP A 35 3.95 17.78 11.44
C ASP A 35 4.48 18.41 10.13
N GLU A 36 4.28 19.72 9.96
CA GLU A 36 4.79 20.47 8.81
C GLU A 36 6.32 20.50 8.81
N LYS A 37 6.94 20.89 9.93
CA LYS A 37 8.40 20.87 10.08
C LYS A 37 8.98 19.47 9.82
N TYR A 38 8.34 18.43 10.36
CA TYR A 38 8.75 17.04 10.11
C TYR A 38 8.70 16.70 8.62
N ALA A 39 7.62 17.05 7.92
CA ALA A 39 7.46 16.76 6.49
C ALA A 39 8.54 17.45 5.65
N VAL A 40 8.77 18.75 5.88
CA VAL A 40 9.76 19.54 5.15
C VAL A 40 11.17 18.97 5.38
N GLU A 41 11.55 18.69 6.63
CA GLU A 41 12.84 18.09 6.95
C GLU A 41 12.99 16.69 6.35
N TYR A 42 11.97 15.84 6.45
CA TYR A 42 11.99 14.49 5.92
C TYR A 42 12.14 14.48 4.39
N TYR A 43 11.35 15.29 3.69
CA TYR A 43 11.36 15.38 2.23
C TYR A 43 12.70 15.93 1.72
N TYR A 44 13.21 17.00 2.34
CA TYR A 44 14.51 17.58 1.99
C TYR A 44 15.66 16.60 2.22
N ASN A 45 15.67 15.88 3.34
CA ASN A 45 16.70 14.87 3.60
C ASN A 45 16.65 13.69 2.62
N LYS A 46 15.49 13.41 2.01
CA LYS A 46 15.32 12.32 1.06
C LYS A 46 15.68 12.72 -0.38
N PHE A 47 15.32 13.92 -0.81
CA PHE A 47 15.43 14.34 -2.23
C PHE A 47 16.31 15.57 -2.47
N GLY A 48 16.73 16.29 -1.42
CA GLY A 48 17.48 17.54 -1.55
C GLY A 48 16.66 18.74 -2.06
N ARG A 49 15.33 18.59 -2.20
CA ARG A 49 14.39 19.65 -2.60
C ARG A 49 13.40 19.98 -1.49
N LYS A 50 12.92 21.23 -1.47
CA LYS A 50 11.96 21.71 -0.46
C LYS A 50 10.55 21.22 -0.78
N LEU A 51 9.77 21.00 0.28
CA LEU A 51 8.35 20.68 0.22
C LEU A 51 7.56 21.96 0.57
N ASN A 52 6.65 22.42 -0.30
CA ASN A 52 5.78 23.57 -0.01
C ASN A 52 4.37 23.10 0.38
N LEU A 53 3.99 23.32 1.64
CA LEU A 53 2.66 22.95 2.15
C LEU A 53 1.67 24.13 2.23
N HIS A 54 2.15 25.37 2.08
CA HIS A 54 1.29 26.56 2.08
C HIS A 54 0.61 26.77 0.73
N ASP A 55 1.30 26.48 -0.37
CA ASP A 55 0.75 26.50 -1.73
C ASP A 55 1.19 25.25 -2.51
N PRO A 56 0.62 24.07 -2.19
CA PRO A 56 1.08 22.79 -2.73
C PRO A 56 0.74 22.68 -4.22
N LYS A 57 1.76 22.44 -5.06
CA LYS A 57 1.61 22.32 -6.52
C LYS A 57 1.82 20.89 -7.00
N THR A 58 2.86 20.24 -6.51
CA THR A 58 3.22 18.88 -6.89
C THR A 58 2.32 17.85 -6.24
N PHE A 59 2.26 16.64 -6.80
CA PHE A 59 1.50 15.55 -6.23
C PHE A 59 2.00 15.17 -4.83
N ASP A 60 3.31 15.09 -4.63
CA ASP A 60 3.89 14.83 -3.29
C ASP A 60 3.45 15.89 -2.25
N GLU A 61 3.53 17.18 -2.58
CA GLU A 61 3.11 18.27 -1.69
C GLU A 61 1.62 18.15 -1.33
N LYS A 62 0.78 17.83 -2.31
CA LYS A 62 -0.66 17.65 -2.08
C LYS A 62 -0.95 16.39 -1.24
N ILE A 63 -0.21 15.29 -1.42
CA ILE A 63 -0.31 14.12 -0.54
C ILE A 63 0.08 14.45 0.90
N TRP A 64 1.16 15.20 1.10
CA TRP A 64 1.53 15.67 2.44
C TRP A 64 0.47 16.59 3.04
N TRP A 65 -0.08 17.50 2.24
CA TRP A 65 -1.19 18.34 2.67
C TRP A 65 -2.40 17.49 3.11
N LEU A 66 -2.79 16.47 2.34
CA LEU A 66 -3.89 15.56 2.68
C LEU A 66 -3.64 14.81 3.99
N LYS A 67 -2.42 14.33 4.23
CA LYS A 67 -2.06 13.63 5.49
C LYS A 67 -2.35 14.47 6.74
N PHE A 68 -2.20 15.78 6.63
CA PHE A 68 -2.33 16.70 7.77
C PHE A 68 -3.70 17.35 7.89
N ASN A 69 -4.38 17.57 6.77
CA ASN A 69 -5.62 18.36 6.75
C ASN A 69 -6.87 17.53 6.47
N TYR A 70 -6.77 16.39 5.78
CA TYR A 70 -7.93 15.59 5.36
C TYR A 70 -8.10 14.36 6.25
N HIS A 71 -8.85 14.53 7.34
CA HIS A 71 -9.05 13.54 8.41
C HIS A 71 -10.46 12.95 8.38
N ASN A 72 -10.74 12.11 7.37
CA ASN A 72 -12.05 11.52 7.16
C ASN A 72 -12.10 10.04 7.64
N GLN A 73 -13.09 9.68 8.45
CA GLN A 73 -13.26 8.32 8.99
C GLN A 73 -13.41 7.23 7.91
N LEU A 74 -13.93 7.59 6.74
CA LEU A 74 -13.99 6.69 5.59
C LEU A 74 -12.58 6.24 5.16
N LEU A 75 -11.56 7.10 5.26
CA LEU A 75 -10.17 6.70 5.00
C LEU A 75 -9.71 5.61 5.96
N THR A 76 -10.06 5.74 7.24
CA THR A 76 -9.73 4.73 8.25
C THR A 76 -10.46 3.41 7.98
N LYS A 77 -11.75 3.46 7.64
CA LYS A 77 -12.53 2.27 7.22
C LYS A 77 -11.88 1.58 6.02
N CYS A 78 -11.48 2.35 5.01
CA CYS A 78 -10.95 1.82 3.76
C CYS A 78 -9.47 1.42 3.82
N ALA A 79 -8.69 1.97 4.76
CA ALA A 79 -7.30 1.58 4.99
C ALA A 79 -7.18 0.32 5.86
N ASP A 80 -8.23 -0.02 6.62
CA ASP A 80 -8.36 -1.26 7.37
C ASP A 80 -8.68 -2.43 6.42
N LYS A 81 -7.74 -3.38 6.28
CA LYS A 81 -7.91 -4.55 5.39
C LYS A 81 -9.12 -5.42 5.71
N TYR A 82 -9.67 -5.32 6.91
CA TYR A 82 -10.90 -5.99 7.29
C TYR A 82 -12.14 -5.15 6.97
N LEU A 83 -12.20 -3.91 7.48
CA LEU A 83 -13.40 -3.06 7.35
C LEU A 83 -13.61 -2.53 5.93
N VAL A 84 -12.56 -2.43 5.11
CA VAL A 84 -12.68 -2.03 3.70
C VAL A 84 -13.64 -2.93 2.94
N ARG A 85 -13.76 -4.20 3.33
CA ARG A 85 -14.66 -5.18 2.69
C ARG A 85 -16.11 -4.72 2.74
N GLU A 86 -16.53 -4.06 3.82
CA GLU A 86 -17.89 -3.51 3.92
C GLU A 86 -18.07 -2.31 2.98
N TYR A 87 -17.06 -1.45 2.82
CA TYR A 87 -17.10 -0.39 1.81
C TYR A 87 -17.24 -0.97 0.39
N ILE A 88 -16.46 -2.00 0.04
CA ILE A 88 -16.55 -2.65 -1.26
C ILE A 88 -17.95 -3.24 -1.52
N LYS A 89 -18.59 -3.84 -0.50
CA LYS A 89 -19.97 -4.34 -0.58
C LYS A 89 -21.00 -3.23 -0.75
N GLU A 90 -20.85 -2.12 -0.01
CA GLU A 90 -21.73 -0.95 -0.12
C GLU A 90 -21.72 -0.36 -1.54
N GLN A 91 -20.59 -0.48 -2.24
CA GLN A 91 -20.46 -0.08 -3.65
C GLN A 91 -20.99 -1.14 -4.64
N GLY A 92 -21.57 -2.24 -4.18
CA GLY A 92 -22.09 -3.33 -5.02
C GLY A 92 -20.99 -4.15 -5.71
N LEU A 93 -19.77 -4.17 -5.15
CA LEU A 93 -18.60 -4.82 -5.74
C LEU A 93 -18.11 -6.01 -4.89
N GLU A 94 -19.00 -6.66 -4.13
CA GLU A 94 -18.59 -7.76 -3.26
C GLU A 94 -17.97 -8.95 -4.00
N HIS A 95 -18.32 -9.14 -5.28
CA HIS A 95 -17.83 -10.23 -6.12
C HIS A 95 -16.34 -10.14 -6.47
N ILE A 96 -15.69 -8.99 -6.25
CA ILE A 96 -14.23 -8.86 -6.43
C ILE A 96 -13.46 -9.06 -5.13
N LEU A 97 -14.12 -9.28 -3.99
CA LEU A 97 -13.42 -9.52 -2.73
C LEU A 97 -12.72 -10.89 -2.73
N ASN A 98 -11.51 -10.93 -2.18
CA ASN A 98 -10.83 -12.18 -1.89
C ASN A 98 -11.55 -12.97 -0.78
N ASP A 99 -11.39 -14.29 -0.76
CA ASP A 99 -12.01 -15.16 0.25
C ASP A 99 -11.39 -14.91 1.63
N LEU A 100 -12.23 -14.67 2.64
CA LEU A 100 -11.83 -14.46 4.03
C LEU A 100 -12.19 -15.71 4.84
N TYR A 101 -11.19 -16.39 5.38
CA TYR A 101 -11.38 -17.65 6.12
C TYR A 101 -11.59 -17.44 7.62
N ALA A 102 -10.91 -16.46 8.22
CA ALA A 102 -11.02 -16.20 9.65
C ALA A 102 -10.63 -14.75 10.01
N VAL A 103 -11.07 -14.31 11.18
CA VAL A 103 -10.69 -13.04 11.80
C VAL A 103 -10.42 -13.30 13.27
N TYR A 104 -9.31 -12.77 13.78
CA TYR A 104 -8.87 -12.92 15.15
C TYR A 104 -8.66 -11.54 15.78
N ASP A 105 -9.10 -11.39 17.02
CA ASP A 105 -8.85 -10.18 17.83
C ASP A 105 -7.46 -10.20 18.45
N ASP A 106 -6.88 -11.38 18.68
CA ASP A 106 -5.53 -11.53 19.21
C ASP A 106 -4.79 -12.75 18.63
N VAL A 107 -3.46 -12.66 18.60
CA VAL A 107 -2.57 -13.75 18.14
C VAL A 107 -2.72 -15.04 18.95
N SER A 108 -3.11 -14.94 20.21
CA SER A 108 -3.33 -16.10 21.09
C SER A 108 -4.56 -16.92 20.73
N GLU A 109 -5.50 -16.38 19.94
CA GLU A 109 -6.67 -17.11 19.43
C GLU A 109 -6.28 -18.12 18.33
N ILE A 110 -5.13 -17.92 17.68
CA ILE A 110 -4.60 -18.84 16.67
C ILE A 110 -3.92 -20.03 17.37
N LYS A 111 -4.74 -21.02 17.76
CA LYS A 111 -4.29 -22.24 18.45
C LYS A 111 -3.63 -23.26 17.53
N CYS A 112 -4.22 -23.51 16.37
CA CYS A 112 -3.69 -24.37 15.31
C CYS A 112 -4.17 -23.87 13.93
N ILE A 113 -3.63 -24.46 12.87
CA ILE A 113 -3.96 -24.11 11.48
C ILE A 113 -4.63 -25.27 10.73
N ASP A 114 -4.98 -26.36 11.42
CA ASP A 114 -5.44 -27.60 10.78
C ASP A 114 -6.74 -27.40 10.00
N HIS A 115 -7.63 -26.55 10.52
CA HIS A 115 -8.92 -26.20 9.91
C HIS A 115 -8.81 -25.25 8.69
N LEU A 116 -7.66 -24.61 8.46
CA LEU A 116 -7.46 -23.69 7.34
C LEU A 116 -7.19 -24.46 6.03
N PRO A 117 -7.22 -23.82 4.85
CA PRO A 117 -6.78 -24.46 3.61
C PRO A 117 -5.26 -24.67 3.56
N GLU A 118 -4.76 -25.43 2.57
CA GLU A 118 -3.32 -25.71 2.41
C GLU A 118 -2.48 -24.44 2.27
N LYS A 119 -3.04 -23.42 1.60
CA LYS A 119 -2.41 -22.11 1.42
C LYS A 119 -3.30 -20.99 1.92
N PHE A 120 -2.71 -20.06 2.66
CA PHE A 120 -3.41 -18.88 3.19
C PHE A 120 -2.44 -17.75 3.52
N TYR A 121 -2.97 -16.54 3.72
CA TYR A 121 -2.26 -15.42 4.31
C TYR A 121 -2.85 -15.06 5.66
N LEU A 122 -1.97 -14.84 6.65
CA LEU A 122 -2.30 -14.11 7.87
C LEU A 122 -1.82 -12.67 7.74
N LYS A 123 -2.69 -11.69 7.96
CA LYS A 123 -2.37 -10.26 7.80
C LYS A 123 -2.89 -9.45 8.98
N CYS A 124 -2.05 -8.59 9.56
CA CYS A 124 -2.51 -7.51 10.42
C CYS A 124 -3.23 -6.46 9.57
N ASN A 125 -4.45 -6.12 9.94
CA ASN A 125 -5.32 -5.26 9.14
C ASN A 125 -4.82 -3.81 8.98
N HIS A 126 -4.18 -3.27 10.01
CA HIS A 126 -3.91 -1.84 10.22
C HIS A 126 -2.53 -1.36 9.79
N VAL A 127 -1.65 -2.24 9.31
CA VAL A 127 -0.23 -1.92 9.02
C VAL A 127 0.24 -2.52 7.70
N SER A 128 1.37 -1.99 7.21
CA SER A 128 2.16 -2.63 6.15
C SER A 128 3.20 -3.59 6.75
N GLY A 129 3.55 -4.64 6.02
CA GLY A 129 4.58 -5.62 6.42
C GLY A 129 4.15 -6.66 7.46
N GLY A 130 3.02 -6.46 8.13
CA GLY A 130 2.39 -7.38 9.10
C GLY A 130 1.73 -8.62 8.48
N ASN A 131 2.32 -9.18 7.43
CA ASN A 131 1.79 -10.31 6.66
C ASN A 131 2.67 -11.55 6.81
N VAL A 132 2.06 -12.73 6.82
CA VAL A 132 2.73 -14.04 6.82
C VAL A 132 1.98 -14.95 5.84
N ALA A 133 2.71 -15.52 4.88
CA ALA A 133 2.18 -16.50 3.94
C ALA A 133 2.40 -17.93 4.44
N CYS A 134 1.37 -18.76 4.37
CA CYS A 134 1.49 -20.20 4.41
C CYS A 134 1.33 -20.71 2.97
N PHE A 135 2.42 -21.22 2.37
CA PHE A 135 2.42 -21.80 1.03
C PHE A 135 2.41 -23.35 1.05
N ASP A 136 2.75 -23.93 2.19
CA ASP A 136 2.71 -25.37 2.51
C ASP A 136 2.59 -25.49 4.04
N LYS A 137 1.52 -26.13 4.52
CA LYS A 137 1.26 -26.24 5.96
C LYS A 137 2.31 -27.07 6.68
N LYS A 138 2.94 -28.04 6.02
CA LYS A 138 3.87 -28.98 6.65
C LYS A 138 5.15 -28.30 7.12
N VAL A 139 5.55 -27.23 6.43
CA VAL A 139 6.75 -26.45 6.74
C VAL A 139 6.42 -25.09 7.35
N PHE A 140 5.14 -24.81 7.60
CA PHE A 140 4.71 -23.53 8.16
C PHE A 140 5.04 -23.43 9.65
N ASP A 141 5.92 -22.49 10.00
CA ASP A 141 6.29 -22.20 11.38
C ASP A 141 5.27 -21.25 12.03
N LEU A 142 4.24 -21.82 12.65
CA LEU A 142 3.17 -21.08 13.30
C LEU A 142 3.68 -20.19 14.44
N GLU A 143 4.64 -20.65 15.24
CA GLU A 143 5.14 -19.88 16.39
C GLU A 143 5.97 -18.67 15.94
N LYS A 144 6.78 -18.82 14.88
CA LYS A 144 7.44 -17.68 14.24
C LYS A 144 6.45 -16.71 13.60
N ALA A 145 5.39 -17.22 12.96
CA ALA A 145 4.32 -16.39 12.42
C ALA A 145 3.65 -15.56 13.53
N LYS A 146 3.27 -16.20 14.63
CA LYS A 146 2.67 -15.56 15.81
C LYS A 146 3.60 -14.51 16.42
N LYS A 147 4.90 -14.78 16.54
CA LYS A 147 5.87 -13.78 17.03
C LYS A 147 5.93 -12.53 16.14
N LYS A 148 5.88 -12.70 14.81
CA LYS A 148 5.84 -11.57 13.87
C LYS A 148 4.53 -10.80 13.99
N LEU A 149 3.39 -11.49 13.94
CA LEU A 149 2.06 -10.88 14.03
C LEU A 149 1.87 -10.15 15.36
N SER A 150 2.28 -10.73 16.47
CA SER A 150 2.26 -10.12 17.80
C SER A 150 3.00 -8.78 17.84
N TRP A 151 4.19 -8.71 17.21
CA TRP A 151 4.89 -7.43 17.09
C TRP A 151 4.08 -6.40 16.31
N TYR A 152 3.57 -6.78 15.13
CA TYR A 152 2.82 -5.87 14.26
C TYR A 152 1.46 -5.46 14.84
N MET A 153 0.82 -6.28 15.67
CA MET A 153 -0.38 -5.91 16.43
C MET A 153 -0.14 -4.80 17.46
N ASN A 154 1.11 -4.62 17.91
CA ASN A 154 1.47 -3.65 18.94
C ASN A 154 2.07 -2.35 18.39
N ILE A 155 2.12 -2.19 17.06
CA ILE A 155 2.60 -0.96 16.44
C ILE A 155 1.46 -0.20 15.78
N ASN A 156 1.62 1.13 15.71
CA ASN A 156 0.71 1.97 14.93
C ASN A 156 1.48 2.57 13.75
N GLN A 157 1.02 2.26 12.54
CA GLN A 157 1.63 2.70 11.28
C GLN A 157 1.74 4.24 11.21
N TYR A 158 0.77 4.97 11.77
CA TYR A 158 0.76 6.44 11.80
C TYR A 158 2.05 7.02 12.37
N TYR A 159 2.62 6.43 13.43
CA TYR A 159 3.84 6.95 14.03
C TYR A 159 5.06 6.85 13.11
N ILE A 160 5.06 5.90 12.18
CA ILE A 160 6.18 5.65 11.27
C ILE A 160 6.09 6.56 10.04
N THR A 161 4.89 6.75 9.51
CA THR A 161 4.68 7.36 8.18
C THR A 161 3.90 8.66 8.20
N ARG A 162 3.31 9.04 9.34
CA ARG A 162 2.38 10.18 9.49
C ARG A 162 1.13 10.08 8.63
N GLU A 163 0.71 8.86 8.33
CA GLU A 163 -0.47 8.56 7.53
C GLU A 163 -1.69 8.46 8.45
N TRP A 164 -2.51 9.52 8.49
CA TRP A 164 -3.61 9.64 9.44
C TRP A 164 -4.63 8.51 9.33
N GLN A 165 -4.88 7.99 8.12
CA GLN A 165 -5.85 6.93 7.88
C GLN A 165 -5.60 5.67 8.75
N TYR A 166 -4.35 5.38 9.13
CA TYR A 166 -4.03 4.23 9.98
C TYR A 166 -4.14 4.50 11.48
N LYS A 167 -4.27 5.77 11.90
CA LYS A 167 -4.11 6.19 13.31
C LYS A 167 -5.07 5.50 14.27
N ASN A 168 -6.33 5.33 13.85
CA ASN A 168 -7.42 4.88 14.71
C ASN A 168 -7.94 3.47 14.35
N ILE A 169 -7.23 2.73 13.49
CA ILE A 169 -7.64 1.36 13.15
C ILE A 169 -7.44 0.46 14.37
N LYS A 170 -8.48 -0.28 14.76
CA LYS A 170 -8.37 -1.32 15.79
C LYS A 170 -7.61 -2.53 15.22
N PRO A 171 -6.48 -2.94 15.82
CA PRO A 171 -5.72 -4.10 15.36
C PRO A 171 -6.54 -5.40 15.40
N LYS A 172 -6.50 -6.13 14.28
CA LYS A 172 -7.00 -7.51 14.10
C LYS A 172 -6.04 -8.29 13.21
N ILE A 173 -6.16 -9.61 13.23
CA ILE A 173 -5.50 -10.50 12.26
C ILE A 173 -6.58 -11.12 11.37
N ILE A 174 -6.45 -10.96 10.06
CA ILE A 174 -7.30 -11.65 9.09
C ILE A 174 -6.56 -12.84 8.49
N CYS A 175 -7.28 -13.93 8.24
CA CYS A 175 -6.83 -15.07 7.45
C CYS A 175 -7.59 -15.07 6.13
N GLU A 176 -6.89 -14.90 5.02
CA GLU A 176 -7.49 -14.87 3.68
C GLU A 176 -6.83 -15.87 2.74
N LYS A 177 -7.49 -16.12 1.62
CA LYS A 177 -6.98 -16.99 0.57
C LYS A 177 -5.67 -16.49 -0.01
N PHE A 178 -4.74 -17.43 -0.18
CA PHE A 178 -3.53 -17.22 -0.94
C PHE A 178 -3.88 -17.10 -2.42
N LEU A 179 -3.60 -15.93 -3.00
CA LEU A 179 -3.82 -15.66 -4.41
C LEU A 179 -2.60 -16.13 -5.21
N GLU A 180 -2.83 -16.97 -6.22
CA GLU A 180 -1.80 -17.46 -7.12
C GLU A 180 -2.36 -17.67 -8.53
N ASN A 181 -1.48 -17.55 -9.53
CA ASN A 181 -1.82 -17.89 -10.91
C ASN A 181 -1.68 -19.40 -11.14
N ASN A 182 -2.48 -19.94 -12.07
CA ASN A 182 -2.40 -21.35 -12.45
C ASN A 182 -1.04 -21.74 -13.07
N ASP A 183 -0.34 -20.77 -13.68
CA ASP A 183 0.97 -20.97 -14.29
C ASP A 183 2.13 -20.72 -13.31
N SER A 184 1.84 -20.57 -12.01
CA SER A 184 2.81 -20.34 -10.96
C SER A 184 3.67 -19.07 -11.15
N LYS A 185 3.25 -18.13 -12.02
CA LYS A 185 3.90 -16.83 -12.13
C LYS A 185 3.44 -15.88 -11.04
N PRO A 186 4.30 -14.94 -10.60
CA PRO A 186 3.91 -13.85 -9.72
C PRO A 186 2.66 -13.12 -10.23
N LEU A 187 1.83 -12.67 -9.31
CA LEU A 187 0.69 -11.81 -9.64
C LEU A 187 1.19 -10.48 -10.21
N VAL A 188 0.41 -9.93 -11.12
CA VAL A 188 0.59 -8.58 -11.67
C VAL A 188 -0.35 -7.65 -10.91
N ASP A 189 0.19 -6.57 -10.35
CA ASP A 189 -0.61 -5.54 -9.69
C ASP A 189 -1.06 -4.49 -10.73
N TYR A 190 -2.36 -4.24 -10.82
CA TYR A 190 -2.94 -3.17 -11.62
C TYR A 190 -3.40 -2.04 -10.71
N LYS A 191 -2.66 -0.93 -10.69
CA LYS A 191 -2.85 0.15 -9.71
C LYS A 191 -3.35 1.42 -10.38
N PHE A 192 -4.62 1.73 -10.21
CA PHE A 192 -5.28 2.90 -10.82
C PHE A 192 -5.15 4.10 -9.90
N TYR A 193 -4.51 5.17 -10.37
CA TYR A 193 -4.39 6.42 -9.63
C TYR A 193 -5.58 7.30 -9.94
N CYS A 194 -6.41 7.54 -8.92
CA CYS A 194 -7.65 8.27 -9.03
C CYS A 194 -7.54 9.61 -8.30
N PHE A 195 -7.97 10.67 -8.97
CA PHE A 195 -7.89 12.05 -8.52
C PHE A 195 -9.28 12.68 -8.60
N ASN A 196 -9.77 13.21 -7.48
CA ASN A 196 -11.12 13.73 -7.28
C ASN A 196 -12.18 12.79 -7.92
N GLY A 197 -12.17 11.53 -7.52
CA GLY A 197 -13.09 10.50 -8.01
C GLY A 197 -12.78 9.89 -9.39
N ASN A 198 -11.78 10.39 -10.13
CA ASN A 198 -11.56 10.01 -11.52
C ASN A 198 -10.19 9.34 -11.76
N PRO A 199 -10.13 8.14 -12.39
CA PRO A 199 -8.85 7.51 -12.74
C PRO A 199 -8.15 8.30 -13.85
N GLN A 200 -6.87 8.64 -13.65
CA GLN A 200 -6.06 9.41 -14.60
C GLN A 200 -4.90 8.62 -15.20
N MET A 201 -4.41 7.61 -14.49
CA MET A 201 -3.38 6.70 -14.98
C MET A 201 -3.47 5.35 -14.30
N VAL A 202 -2.84 4.36 -14.92
CA VAL A 202 -2.64 3.02 -14.35
C VAL A 202 -1.16 2.69 -14.32
N LEU A 203 -0.70 2.21 -13.17
CA LEU A 203 0.59 1.57 -13.00
C LEU A 203 0.37 0.06 -13.10
N ILE A 204 1.05 -0.59 -14.05
CA ILE A 204 1.14 -2.04 -14.14
C ILE A 204 2.48 -2.44 -13.52
N LYS A 205 2.41 -3.21 -12.44
CA LYS A 205 3.60 -3.60 -11.68
C LYS A 205 3.80 -5.11 -11.70
N HIS A 206 5.01 -5.52 -12.09
CA HIS A 206 5.43 -6.90 -12.20
C HIS A 206 6.50 -7.23 -11.17
N GLY A 207 6.56 -8.50 -10.77
CA GLY A 207 7.62 -9.02 -9.91
C GLY A 207 7.52 -8.56 -8.45
N THR A 208 6.36 -8.10 -7.98
CA THR A 208 6.19 -7.61 -6.59
C THR A 208 6.41 -8.71 -5.54
N ALA A 209 6.02 -9.94 -5.87
CA ALA A 209 6.04 -11.07 -4.95
C ALA A 209 6.75 -12.28 -5.58
N LYS A 210 7.41 -13.05 -4.72
CA LYS A 210 7.91 -14.39 -5.02
C LYS A 210 6.75 -15.37 -5.09
N ILE A 211 7.03 -16.56 -5.64
CA ILE A 211 6.07 -17.66 -5.71
C ILE A 211 5.57 -18.11 -4.32
N ASP A 212 6.39 -17.94 -3.28
CA ASP A 212 6.04 -18.26 -1.88
C ASP A 212 5.23 -17.14 -1.21
N GLY A 213 4.91 -16.06 -1.94
CA GLY A 213 4.14 -14.93 -1.47
C GLY A 213 4.92 -13.92 -0.61
N SER A 214 6.22 -14.10 -0.46
CA SER A 214 7.08 -13.09 0.16
C SER A 214 7.42 -11.97 -0.84
N HIS A 215 7.79 -10.79 -0.33
CA HIS A 215 8.18 -9.68 -1.20
C HIS A 215 9.48 -9.99 -1.94
N GLU A 216 9.50 -9.66 -3.22
CA GLU A 216 10.69 -9.77 -4.06
C GLU A 216 11.64 -8.58 -3.85
N ASP A 217 12.90 -8.77 -4.20
CA ASP A 217 13.90 -7.70 -4.28
C ASP A 217 13.39 -6.55 -5.17
N ALA A 218 13.60 -5.31 -4.72
CA ALA A 218 13.23 -4.12 -5.49
C ALA A 218 13.93 -4.07 -6.86
N HIS A 219 15.11 -4.67 -6.99
CA HIS A 219 15.84 -4.79 -8.26
C HIS A 219 15.23 -5.81 -9.23
N LEU A 220 14.15 -6.49 -8.86
CA LEU A 220 13.42 -7.43 -9.72
C LEU A 220 11.95 -7.01 -9.90
N GLN A 221 11.62 -5.78 -9.46
CA GLN A 221 10.30 -5.17 -9.64
C GLN A 221 10.32 -4.23 -10.83
N TYR A 222 9.29 -4.31 -11.65
CA TYR A 222 9.11 -3.47 -12.83
C TYR A 222 7.83 -2.66 -12.72
N GLU A 223 7.88 -1.40 -13.12
CA GLU A 223 6.78 -0.46 -13.03
C GLU A 223 6.61 0.26 -14.37
N ASN A 224 5.49 -0.02 -15.04
CA ASN A 224 5.13 0.61 -16.30
C ASN A 224 3.87 1.45 -16.11
N TYR A 225 3.97 2.74 -16.40
CA TYR A 225 2.88 3.71 -16.22
C TYR A 225 2.22 4.05 -17.55
N TYR A 226 0.89 4.07 -17.55
CA TYR A 226 0.07 4.29 -18.73
C TYR A 226 -1.05 5.31 -18.48
N ASP A 227 -1.42 6.05 -19.53
CA ASP A 227 -2.66 6.84 -19.52
C ASP A 227 -3.90 5.92 -19.53
N MET A 228 -5.09 6.51 -19.37
CA MET A 228 -6.35 5.74 -19.36
C MET A 228 -6.77 5.14 -20.72
N ARG A 229 -5.93 5.28 -21.75
CA ARG A 229 -6.05 4.65 -23.07
C ARG A 229 -4.91 3.64 -23.31
N LEU A 230 -4.18 3.27 -22.25
CA LEU A 230 -3.04 2.36 -22.30
C LEU A 230 -1.87 2.88 -23.16
N LYS A 231 -1.70 4.20 -23.27
CA LYS A 231 -0.50 4.78 -23.88
C LYS A 231 0.60 4.95 -22.81
N PRO A 232 1.84 4.48 -23.06
CA PRO A 232 2.95 4.65 -22.13
C PRO A 232 3.17 6.12 -21.78
N LEU A 233 3.40 6.41 -20.50
CA LEU A 233 3.69 7.76 -20.01
C LEU A 233 5.18 8.08 -19.95
N ASN A 234 6.06 7.10 -20.20
CA ASN A 234 7.53 7.23 -20.18
C ASN A 234 8.04 7.90 -18.89
N ILE A 235 7.58 7.41 -17.74
CA ILE A 235 8.02 7.87 -16.42
C ILE A 235 8.63 6.71 -15.64
N THR A 236 9.55 7.03 -14.73
CA THR A 236 10.05 6.11 -13.71
C THR A 236 9.93 6.72 -12.31
N ASP A 237 9.87 5.87 -11.29
CA ASP A 237 10.00 6.28 -9.88
C ASP A 237 11.05 5.39 -9.19
N ASN A 238 12.32 5.55 -9.60
CA ASN A 238 13.45 4.69 -9.20
C ASN A 238 13.25 3.18 -9.46
N SER A 239 12.33 2.83 -10.34
CA SER A 239 11.97 1.47 -10.70
C SER A 239 12.46 1.13 -12.11
N GLN A 240 12.62 -0.17 -12.38
CA GLN A 240 12.91 -0.65 -13.72
C GLN A 240 11.64 -0.64 -14.57
N ILE A 241 11.80 -0.46 -15.88
CA ILE A 241 10.72 -0.51 -16.84
C ILE A 241 10.84 -1.85 -17.58
N LEU A 242 9.74 -2.59 -17.65
CA LEU A 242 9.65 -3.78 -18.47
C LEU A 242 9.50 -3.40 -19.94
N SER A 243 10.00 -4.21 -20.88
CA SER A 243 9.75 -3.96 -22.31
C SER A 243 8.25 -4.01 -22.60
N GLU A 244 7.75 -3.15 -23.49
CA GLU A 244 6.32 -3.07 -23.80
C GLU A 244 5.71 -4.41 -24.22
N ASN A 245 6.49 -5.23 -24.94
CA ASN A 245 6.06 -6.56 -25.40
C ASN A 245 5.92 -7.59 -24.26
N GLU A 246 6.48 -7.31 -23.10
CA GLU A 246 6.46 -8.20 -21.94
C GLU A 246 5.37 -7.80 -20.93
N VAL A 247 4.78 -6.59 -21.08
CA VAL A 247 3.79 -6.07 -20.15
C VAL A 247 2.47 -6.84 -20.31
N ILE A 248 2.02 -7.43 -19.22
CA ILE A 248 0.79 -8.21 -19.16
C ILE A 248 -0.38 -7.27 -18.86
N PHE A 249 -1.08 -6.82 -19.90
CA PHE A 249 -2.31 -6.03 -19.74
C PHE A 249 -3.47 -6.89 -19.23
N PRO A 250 -4.36 -6.33 -18.38
CA PRO A 250 -5.50 -7.07 -17.86
C PRO A 250 -6.55 -7.26 -18.96
N SER A 251 -7.10 -8.46 -19.07
CA SER A 251 -8.15 -8.78 -20.05
C SER A 251 -9.45 -8.03 -19.77
N ASN A 252 -9.74 -7.72 -18.50
CA ASN A 252 -10.93 -6.95 -18.09
C ASN A 252 -10.62 -5.47 -17.78
N TYR A 253 -9.69 -4.84 -18.51
CA TYR A 253 -9.27 -3.46 -18.25
C TYR A 253 -10.43 -2.45 -18.12
N GLN A 254 -11.43 -2.53 -19.00
CA GLN A 254 -12.56 -1.59 -18.97
C GLN A 254 -13.40 -1.75 -17.69
N GLU A 255 -13.60 -2.98 -17.24
CA GLU A 255 -14.35 -3.25 -16.02
C GLU A 255 -13.54 -2.82 -14.78
N MET A 256 -12.22 -3.08 -14.77
CA MET A 256 -11.34 -2.55 -13.72
C MET A 256 -11.40 -1.02 -13.64
N LYS A 257 -11.35 -0.33 -14.78
CA LYS A 257 -11.47 1.14 -14.84
C LYS A 257 -12.79 1.63 -14.26
N LYS A 258 -13.90 0.96 -14.57
CA LYS A 258 -15.22 1.27 -14.02
C LYS A 258 -15.24 1.07 -12.51
N TYR A 259 -14.74 -0.06 -12.01
CA TYR A 259 -14.63 -0.31 -10.57
C TYR A 259 -13.73 0.70 -9.87
N ALA A 260 -12.59 1.07 -10.46
CA ALA A 260 -11.72 2.11 -9.91
C ALA A 260 -12.46 3.44 -9.78
N THR A 261 -13.27 3.81 -10.78
CA THR A 261 -14.07 5.04 -10.76
C THR A 261 -15.11 5.01 -9.63
N VAL A 262 -15.87 3.91 -9.50
CA VAL A 262 -16.87 3.74 -8.44
C VAL A 262 -16.21 3.81 -7.05
N LEU A 263 -15.12 3.07 -6.85
CA LEU A 263 -14.43 3.01 -5.57
C LEU A 263 -13.73 4.32 -5.20
N ALA A 264 -13.37 5.14 -6.19
CA ALA A 264 -12.64 6.38 -5.98
C ALA A 264 -13.52 7.60 -5.72
N GLU A 265 -14.81 7.54 -6.06
CA GLU A 265 -15.76 8.67 -6.07
C GLU A 265 -15.66 9.60 -4.85
N PRO A 266 -15.65 9.12 -3.60
CA PRO A 266 -15.65 9.99 -2.42
C PRO A 266 -14.28 10.55 -2.05
N PHE A 267 -13.20 10.17 -2.75
CA PHE A 267 -11.83 10.46 -2.34
C PHE A 267 -11.19 11.57 -3.18
N PRO A 268 -10.54 12.57 -2.54
CA PRO A 268 -9.69 13.52 -3.25
C PRO A 268 -8.57 12.81 -4.00
N PHE A 269 -7.95 11.83 -3.37
CA PHE A 269 -7.00 10.93 -4.01
C PHE A 269 -7.14 9.52 -3.44
N VAL A 270 -7.15 8.53 -4.31
CA VAL A 270 -6.97 7.13 -3.93
C VAL A 270 -6.33 6.36 -5.07
N ARG A 271 -5.41 5.46 -4.74
CA ARG A 271 -4.94 4.42 -5.65
C ARG A 271 -5.73 3.15 -5.39
N VAL A 272 -6.37 2.64 -6.43
CA VAL A 272 -7.17 1.42 -6.38
C VAL A 272 -6.38 0.29 -7.02
N ASP A 273 -6.07 -0.73 -6.23
CA ASP A 273 -5.24 -1.84 -6.67
C ASP A 273 -6.10 -3.07 -6.96
N PHE A 274 -5.85 -3.71 -8.08
CA PHE A 274 -6.50 -4.95 -8.49
C PHE A 274 -5.47 -6.01 -8.89
N TYR A 275 -5.91 -7.27 -8.80
CA TYR A 275 -5.30 -8.41 -9.48
C TYR A 275 -6.27 -8.95 -10.52
N GLU A 276 -5.75 -9.68 -11.51
CA GLU A 276 -6.56 -10.50 -12.41
C GLU A 276 -6.08 -11.96 -12.38
N ILE A 277 -6.94 -12.87 -11.94
CA ILE A 277 -6.63 -14.30 -11.87
C ILE A 277 -7.72 -15.05 -12.61
N ASN A 278 -7.36 -15.83 -13.62
CA ASN A 278 -8.32 -16.59 -14.43
C ASN A 278 -9.46 -15.72 -14.98
N LYS A 279 -9.11 -14.51 -15.48
CA LYS A 279 -10.05 -13.48 -15.97
C LYS A 279 -11.06 -12.99 -14.92
N LYS A 280 -10.81 -13.22 -13.63
CA LYS A 280 -11.59 -12.63 -12.54
C LYS A 280 -10.78 -11.49 -11.90
N ILE A 281 -11.43 -10.35 -11.75
CA ILE A 281 -10.87 -9.21 -11.04
C ILE A 281 -10.95 -9.50 -9.54
N ILE A 282 -9.84 -9.30 -8.83
CA ILE A 282 -9.77 -9.39 -7.37
C ILE A 282 -9.32 -8.02 -6.84
N PHE A 283 -10.02 -7.49 -5.86
CA PHE A 283 -9.64 -6.29 -5.12
C PHE A 283 -8.35 -6.54 -4.32
N GLY A 284 -7.38 -5.64 -4.46
CA GLY A 284 -6.12 -5.64 -3.71
C GLY A 284 -6.19 -4.73 -2.48
N GLU A 285 -6.15 -3.41 -2.70
CA GLU A 285 -6.19 -2.41 -1.64
C GLU A 285 -6.65 -1.04 -2.14
N LEU A 286 -7.03 -0.17 -1.20
CA LEU A 286 -7.17 1.27 -1.40
C LEU A 286 -6.01 1.98 -0.70
N THR A 287 -5.20 2.73 -1.44
CA THR A 287 -4.04 3.45 -0.90
C THR A 287 -4.22 4.97 -1.07
N PHE A 288 -4.26 5.68 0.05
CA PHE A 288 -4.51 7.13 0.09
C PHE A 288 -3.24 7.99 0.05
N THR A 289 -2.07 7.39 0.26
CA THR A 289 -0.80 8.11 0.43
C THR A 289 0.32 7.35 -0.28
N CYS A 290 0.24 7.27 -1.60
CA CYS A 290 1.23 6.57 -2.43
C CYS A 290 2.66 7.02 -2.12
N ALA A 291 3.57 6.05 -2.00
CA ALA A 291 4.97 6.25 -1.61
C ALA A 291 5.18 7.08 -0.32
N GLY A 292 4.14 7.26 0.51
CA GLY A 292 4.15 8.17 1.66
C GLY A 292 4.24 9.66 1.30
N GLY A 293 3.92 10.04 0.06
CA GLY A 293 4.11 11.40 -0.48
C GLY A 293 5.56 11.70 -0.84
N CYS A 294 6.29 10.68 -1.32
CA CYS A 294 7.71 10.77 -1.59
C CYS A 294 8.07 9.99 -2.87
N HIS A 295 7.57 10.45 -4.01
CA HIS A 295 7.94 9.93 -5.32
C HIS A 295 9.17 10.66 -5.87
N ASN A 296 10.01 9.92 -6.58
CA ASN A 296 11.14 10.44 -7.35
C ASN A 296 10.87 10.31 -8.85
N TYR A 297 9.73 10.86 -9.30
CA TYR A 297 9.36 10.80 -10.71
C TYR A 297 10.45 11.39 -11.59
N ASN A 298 10.80 10.66 -12.64
CA ASN A 298 11.64 11.14 -13.72
C ASN A 298 10.86 11.01 -15.04
N PRO A 299 10.58 12.11 -15.76
CA PRO A 299 10.99 13.49 -15.48
C PRO A 299 10.22 14.13 -14.30
N LEU A 300 10.83 15.10 -13.60
CA LEU A 300 10.29 15.69 -12.35
C LEU A 300 8.97 16.44 -12.57
N GLU A 301 8.79 17.02 -13.75
CA GLU A 301 7.60 17.73 -14.21
C GLU A 301 6.35 16.85 -14.13
N PHE A 302 6.52 15.52 -14.13
CA PHE A 302 5.40 14.61 -13.95
C PHE A 302 4.79 14.71 -12.54
N ASN A 303 5.57 15.05 -11.52
CA ASN A 303 5.07 15.29 -10.18
C ASN A 303 4.11 16.50 -10.16
N GLU A 304 4.43 17.57 -10.91
CA GLU A 304 3.54 18.72 -11.10
C GLU A 304 2.30 18.36 -11.92
N LYS A 305 2.47 17.60 -13.00
CA LYS A 305 1.37 17.12 -13.84
C LYS A 305 0.34 16.33 -13.03
N LEU A 306 0.78 15.36 -12.22
CA LEU A 306 -0.12 14.63 -11.33
C LEU A 306 -0.75 15.54 -10.29
N GLY A 307 0.02 16.49 -9.76
CA GLY A 307 -0.48 17.51 -8.86
C GLY A 307 -1.64 18.29 -9.48
N SER A 308 -1.60 18.61 -10.77
CA SER A 308 -2.66 19.36 -11.46
C SER A 308 -4.02 18.64 -11.51
N TYR A 309 -4.04 17.31 -11.40
CA TYR A 309 -5.28 16.53 -11.36
C TYR A 309 -5.97 16.57 -9.99
N LEU A 310 -5.22 16.88 -8.93
CA LEU A 310 -5.72 16.93 -7.56
C LEU A 310 -6.12 18.35 -7.17
N ASP A 311 -7.41 18.66 -7.22
CA ASP A 311 -7.93 19.95 -6.79
C ASP A 311 -8.29 19.92 -5.30
N LEU A 312 -7.47 20.59 -4.48
CA LEU A 312 -7.68 20.68 -3.03
C LEU A 312 -8.83 21.64 -2.67
N SER A 313 -9.19 22.57 -3.54
CA SER A 313 -10.28 23.54 -3.27
C SER A 313 -11.66 22.88 -3.23
N LYS A 314 -11.78 21.68 -3.81
CA LYS A 314 -13.00 20.87 -3.82
C LYS A 314 -13.18 20.00 -2.58
N ILE A 315 -12.23 20.02 -1.65
CA ILE A 315 -12.25 19.16 -0.47
C ILE A 315 -13.02 19.84 0.65
N SER A 316 -14.09 19.20 1.13
CA SER A 316 -14.69 19.60 2.41
C SER A 316 -13.82 19.10 3.56
N LEU A 317 -13.31 20.02 4.38
CA LEU A 317 -12.54 19.69 5.59
C LEU A 317 -13.42 19.43 6.82
N TYR A 318 -14.74 19.64 6.68
CA TYR A 318 -15.71 19.51 7.75
C TYR A 318 -16.77 18.48 7.37
N GLU A 319 -16.62 17.26 7.88
CA GLU A 319 -17.70 16.29 8.09
C GLU A 319 -17.55 15.66 9.48
#